data_AF-X0Y0E6-F1
#
_entry.id   AF-X0Y0E6-F1
#
_cell.length_a   1.000
_cell.length_b   1.000
_cell.length_c   1.000
_cell.angle_alpha   90.00
_cell.angle_beta   90.00
_cell.angle_gamma   90.00
#
_symmetry.space_group_name_H-M   'P 1'
#
loop_
_entity.id
_entity.type
_entity.pdbx_description
1 polymer ?
#
loop_
_entity_poly.entity_id
_entity_poly.type
_entity_poly.pdbx_seq_one_letter_code
_entity_poly.pdbx_strand_id
1 'polypeptide(L)' 'MRWWQLFDEEEVERDFSRLSAAGFDSVRVFLLWEDFQPAPEHVSEQALNRLVCVADTARDNNLSLIPTLFTGHMSGVNW' A
#
# COMPACT_ATOMS: atom_id res chain seq x y z
N MET A 1 4.55 -9.14 -7.01
CA MET A 1 3.45 -8.81 -6.10
C MET A 1 2.33 -8.23 -6.96
N ARG A 2 1.08 -8.61 -6.70
CA ARG A 2 -0.10 -8.10 -7.45
C ARG A 2 -1.12 -7.44 -6.51
N TRP A 3 -0.69 -7.05 -5.32
CA TRP A 3 -1.57 -6.59 -4.23
C TRP A 3 -2.37 -5.34 -4.62
N TRP A 4 -1.72 -4.33 -5.23
CA TRP A 4 -2.43 -3.14 -5.71
C TRP A 4 -3.41 -3.42 -6.85
N GLN A 5 -3.14 -4.43 -7.70
CA GLN A 5 -4.01 -4.83 -8.80
C GLN A 5 -5.21 -5.66 -8.32
N LEU A 6 -4.99 -6.50 -7.29
CA LEU A 6 -5.97 -7.39 -6.66
C LEU A 6 -6.44 -6.84 -5.31
N PHE A 7 -6.56 -5.51 -5.21
CA PHE A 7 -6.80 -4.83 -3.95
C PHE A 7 -8.10 -5.29 -3.29
N ASP A 8 -7.99 -5.70 -2.04
CA ASP A 8 -9.09 -6.11 -1.16
C ASP A 8 -8.95 -5.38 0.18
N GLU A 9 -9.92 -4.53 0.50
CA GLU A 9 -9.94 -3.74 1.73
C GLU A 9 -10.06 -4.62 2.98
N GLU A 10 -10.77 -5.75 2.90
CA GLU A 10 -10.91 -6.68 4.03
C GLU A 10 -9.58 -7.36 4.36
N GLU A 11 -8.72 -7.59 3.35
CA GLU A 11 -7.36 -8.07 3.55
C GLU A 11 -6.50 -7.04 4.30
N VAL A 12 -6.59 -5.76 3.92
CA VAL A 12 -5.84 -4.67 4.59
C VAL A 12 -6.25 -4.56 6.05
N GLU A 13 -7.55 -4.50 6.33
CA GLU A 13 -8.07 -4.39 7.70
C GLU A 13 -7.63 -5.57 8.57
N ARG A 14 -7.76 -6.79 8.05
CA ARG A 14 -7.35 -8.00 8.77
C ARG A 14 -5.86 -7.99 9.11
N ASP A 15 -5.01 -7.57 8.19
CA ASP A 15 -3.57 -7.59 8.42
C ASP A 15 -3.11 -6.43 9.32
N PHE A 16 -3.72 -5.25 9.20
CA PHE A 16 -3.43 -4.11 10.07
C PHE A 16 -3.92 -4.34 11.50
N SER A 17 -5.10 -4.95 11.66
CA SER A 17 -5.60 -5.42 12.96
C SER A 17 -4.60 -6.34 13.66
N ARG A 18 -4.00 -7.28 12.92
CA ARG A 18 -2.97 -8.18 13.45
C ARG A 18 -1.69 -7.46 13.84
N LEU A 19 -1.23 -6.50 13.04
CA LEU A 19 -0.05 -5.70 13.36
C LEU A 19 -0.29 -4.88 14.65
N SER A 20 -1.43 -4.21 14.74
CA SER A 20 -1.82 -3.44 15.93
C SER A 20 -1.91 -4.34 17.17
N ALA A 21 -2.57 -5.49 17.07
CA ALA A 21 -2.67 -6.47 18.15
C ALA A 21 -1.32 -7.05 18.60
N ALA A 22 -0.34 -7.10 17.70
CA ALA A 22 1.03 -7.50 18.01
C ALA A 22 1.89 -6.38 18.63
N GLY A 23 1.33 -5.17 18.78
CA GLY A 23 1.99 -4.03 19.40
C GLY A 23 2.86 -3.19 18.47
N PHE A 24 2.72 -3.34 17.15
CA PHE A 24 3.35 -2.44 16.19
C PHE A 24 2.62 -1.10 16.14
N ASP A 25 3.36 -0.02 15.86
CA ASP A 25 2.84 1.36 15.76
C ASP A 25 2.91 1.92 14.33
N SER A 26 3.50 1.17 13.41
CA SER A 26 3.77 1.62 12.06
C SER A 26 3.85 0.47 11.07
N VAL A 27 3.52 0.76 9.81
CA VAL A 27 3.58 -0.18 8.70
C VAL A 27 4.14 0.51 7.46
N ARG A 28 5.10 -0.13 6.80
CA ARG A 28 5.66 0.35 5.55
C ARG A 28 5.04 -0.38 4.37
N VAL A 29 4.53 0.38 3.41
CA VAL A 29 3.98 -0.13 2.16
C VAL A 29 4.81 0.36 0.97
N PHE A 30 4.71 -0.37 -0.14
CA PHE A 30 5.48 -0.11 -1.35
C PHE A 30 4.55 0.18 -2.51
N LEU A 31 4.66 1.37 -3.08
CA LEU A 31 3.91 1.76 -4.27
C LEU A 31 4.70 1.27 -5.49
N LEU A 32 4.15 0.27 -6.19
CA LEU A 32 4.78 -0.28 -7.41
C LEU A 32 4.63 0.75 -8.53
N TRP A 33 5.73 1.07 -9.21
CA TRP A 33 5.73 2.15 -10.21
C TRP A 33 4.67 1.89 -11.28
N GLU A 34 4.70 0.73 -11.93
CA GLU A 34 3.77 0.39 -13.02
C GLU A 34 2.28 0.49 -12.63
N ASP A 35 1.93 0.28 -11.36
CA ASP A 35 0.54 0.40 -10.87
C ASP A 35 0.13 1.87 -10.62
N PHE A 36 1.04 2.69 -10.09
CA PHE A 36 0.76 4.08 -9.71
C PHE A 36 0.97 5.08 -10.84
N GLN A 37 1.89 4.82 -11.77
CA GLN A 37 2.20 5.68 -12.91
C GLN A 37 2.51 4.82 -14.15
N PRO A 38 1.49 4.20 -14.79
CA PRO A 38 1.68 3.27 -15.91
C PRO A 38 2.18 3.94 -17.20
N ALA A 39 2.08 5.27 -17.29
CA ALA A 39 2.70 6.05 -18.36
C ALA A 39 3.31 7.35 -17.78
N PRO A 40 4.34 7.94 -18.42
CA PRO A 40 5.05 9.10 -17.87
C PRO A 40 4.15 10.28 -17.46
N GLU A 41 3.11 10.57 -18.23
CA GLU A 41 2.17 11.67 -17.98
C GLU A 41 0.84 11.20 -17.37
N HIS A 42 0.78 9.97 -16.85
CA HIS A 42 -0.45 9.39 -16.31
C HIS A 42 -0.22 8.74 -14.96
N VAL A 43 -0.76 9.37 -13.91
CA VAL A 43 -0.86 8.81 -12.56
C VAL A 43 -2.24 8.18 -12.39
N SER A 44 -2.27 6.96 -11.87
CA SER A 44 -3.50 6.18 -11.71
C SER A 44 -4.34 6.70 -10.54
N GLU A 45 -5.47 7.35 -10.83
CA GLU A 45 -6.44 7.76 -9.81
C GLU A 45 -6.97 6.58 -9.00
N GLN A 46 -7.14 5.41 -9.63
CA GLN A 46 -7.58 4.20 -8.94
C GLN A 46 -6.54 3.74 -7.91
N ALA A 47 -5.25 3.73 -8.26
CA ALA A 47 -4.20 3.34 -7.32
C ALA A 47 -4.09 4.35 -6.16
N LEU A 48 -4.25 5.65 -6.43
CA LEU A 48 -4.30 6.68 -5.40
C LEU A 48 -5.49 6.51 -4.44
N ASN A 49 -6.69 6.23 -4.97
CA ASN A 49 -7.87 5.97 -4.14
C ASN A 49 -7.67 4.73 -3.24
N ARG A 50 -7.04 3.69 -3.76
CA ARG A 50 -6.64 2.52 -2.95
C ARG A 50 -5.63 2.89 -1.87
N LEU A 51 -4.64 3.73 -2.17
CA LEU A 51 -3.69 4.22 -1.17
C LEU A 51 -4.37 5.03 -0.06
N VAL A 52 -5.37 5.85 -0.40
CA VAL A 52 -6.18 6.58 0.60
C VAL A 52 -6.92 5.59 1.50
N CYS A 53 -7.57 4.57 0.93
CA CYS A 53 -8.21 3.50 1.70
C CYS A 53 -7.22 2.83 2.66
N VAL A 54 -6.03 2.43 2.19
CA VAL A 54 -4.97 1.87 3.06
C VAL A 54 -4.56 2.84 4.17
N ALA A 55 -4.44 4.14 3.88
CA ALA A 55 -4.08 5.14 4.87
C ALA A 55 -5.16 5.34 5.94
N ASP A 56 -6.43 5.32 5.53
CA ASP A 56 -7.57 5.37 6.46
C ASP A 56 -7.61 4.11 7.34
N THR A 57 -7.44 2.91 6.76
CA THR A 57 -7.38 1.66 7.52
C THR A 57 -6.21 1.63 8.51
N ALA A 58 -5.03 2.16 8.12
CA ALA A 58 -3.89 2.29 9.02
C ALA A 58 -4.22 3.20 10.21
N ARG A 59 -4.83 4.36 9.96
CA ARG A 59 -5.28 5.28 11.02
C ARG A 59 -6.25 4.59 11.96
N ASP A 60 -7.25 3.89 11.44
CA ASP A 60 -8.29 3.25 12.23
C ASP A 60 -7.74 2.10 13.11
N ASN A 61 -6.61 1.52 12.70
CA ASN A 61 -5.85 0.51 13.47
C ASN A 61 -4.72 1.09 14.34
N ASN A 62 -4.63 2.42 14.49
CA ASN A 62 -3.56 3.11 15.23
C ASN A 62 -2.14 2.85 14.71
N LEU A 63 -2.00 2.68 13.40
CA LEU A 63 -0.71 2.49 12.72
C LEU A 63 -0.33 3.75 11.92
N SER A 64 0.93 4.16 12.02
CA SER A 64 1.52 5.15 11.13
C SER A 64 1.89 4.49 9.79
N LEU A 65 1.38 5.02 8.67
CA LEU A 65 1.69 4.50 7.34
C LEU A 65 2.97 5.14 6.78
N ILE A 66 3.90 4.31 6.29
CA ILE A 66 5.15 4.73 5.64
C ILE A 66 5.12 4.29 4.16
N PRO A 67 4.68 5.15 3.22
CA PRO A 67 4.67 4.80 1.80
C PRO A 67 6.05 4.94 1.16
N THR A 68 6.44 3.95 0.35
CA THR A 68 7.62 4.01 -0.54
C THR A 68 7.16 4.32 -1.96
N LEU A 69 7.37 5.56 -2.42
CA LEU A 69 6.72 6.10 -3.63
C LEU A 69 7.25 5.51 -4.96
N PHE A 70 8.56 5.29 -5.08
CA PHE A 70 9.20 4.87 -6.33
C PHE A 70 9.74 3.44 -6.22
N THR A 71 8.87 2.44 -6.08
CA THR A 71 9.31 1.05 -5.97
C THR A 71 9.41 0.39 -7.35
N GLY A 72 10.55 0.61 -8.02
CA GLY A 72 10.89 -0.09 -9.27
C GLY A 72 11.78 -1.32 -9.06
N HIS A 73 12.30 -1.55 -7.85
CA HIS A 73 13.06 -2.76 -7.50
C HIS A 73 12.68 -3.22 -6.11
N MET A 74 12.24 -4.48 -5.99
CA MET A 74 11.87 -5.08 -4.72
C MET A 74 12.00 -6.60 -4.79
N SER A 75 12.62 -7.20 -3.77
CA SER A 75 12.73 -8.65 -3.63
C SER A 75 13.39 -9.36 -4.82
N GLY A 76 14.36 -8.69 -5.47
CA GLY A 76 15.10 -9.22 -6.63
C GLY A 76 14.38 -9.08 -7.98
N VAL A 77 13.25 -8.39 -8.03
CA VAL A 77 12.44 -8.18 -9.23
C VAL A 77 12.32 -6.69 -9.54
N ASN A 78 12.36 -6.34 -10.82
CA ASN A 78 12.06 -4.98 -11.29
C ASN A 78 10.57 -4.85 -11.61
N TRP A 79 10.00 -3.71 -11.23
CA TRP A 79 8.60 -3.32 -11.36
C TRP A 79 8.48 -2.02 -12.14
#